data_AF-A0A1H0Q9A9-F1
#
_entry.id   AF-A0A1H0Q9A9-F1
#
_cell.length_a   1.000
_cell.length_b   1.000
_cell.length_c   1.000
_cell.angle_alpha   90.00
_cell.angle_beta   90.00
_cell.angle_gamma   90.00
#
_symmetry.space_group_name_H-M   'P 1'
#
loop_
_entity.id
_entity.type
_entity.pdbx_description
1 polymer ?
#
loop_
_entity_poly.entity_id
_entity_poly.type
_entity_poly.pdbx_seq_one_letter_code
_entity_poly.pdbx_strand_id
1 'polypeptide(L)'
;MPTVILHRDGQAHQGEIAENTNLVVRAGIKQFPFPHLRYGCGMGKCAKCACRVLKGAEQLPEPNWKERKQLGPRLDDGYRLICQLWLNHDVELAQDKNPIEPWSAVSAAAVSAVVPQGAGSKEE
;
A
#
# COMPACT_ATOMS: atom_id res chain seq x y z
N MET A 1 -0.94 -23.41 3.26
CA MET A 1 -1.61 -22.53 2.27
C MET A 1 -2.03 -21.26 2.98
N PRO A 2 -1.32 -20.15 2.76
CA PRO A 2 -1.67 -18.88 3.39
C PRO A 2 -3.01 -18.31 2.92
N THR A 3 -3.70 -17.62 3.82
CA THR A 3 -4.93 -16.88 3.56
C THR A 3 -4.64 -15.41 3.36
N VAL A 4 -5.16 -14.84 2.28
CA VAL A 4 -5.07 -13.39 2.01
C VAL A 4 -6.46 -12.78 2.03
N ILE A 5 -6.61 -11.70 2.79
CA ILE A 5 -7.82 -10.87 2.81
C ILE A 5 -7.47 -9.52 2.20
N LEU A 6 -8.14 -9.13 1.11
CA LEU A 6 -7.97 -7.85 0.44
C LEU A 6 -9.23 -7.00 0.60
N HIS A 7 -9.12 -5.90 1.33
CA HIS A 7 -10.14 -4.87 1.45
C HIS A 7 -9.99 -3.84 0.34
N ARG A 8 -11.05 -3.64 -0.44
CA ARG A 8 -11.10 -2.60 -1.48
C ARG A 8 -12.54 -2.19 -1.76
N ASP A 9 -12.77 -0.89 -1.97
CA ASP A 9 -14.08 -0.34 -2.37
C ASP A 9 -15.23 -0.76 -1.41
N GLY A 10 -14.92 -0.90 -0.11
CA GLY A 10 -15.87 -1.32 0.93
C GLY A 10 -16.15 -2.83 0.98
N GLN A 11 -15.45 -3.63 0.18
CA GLN A 11 -15.60 -5.09 0.12
C GLN A 11 -14.31 -5.78 0.59
N ALA A 12 -14.47 -6.90 1.30
CA ALA A 12 -13.38 -7.77 1.70
C ALA A 12 -13.38 -9.02 0.81
N HIS A 13 -12.29 -9.26 0.09
CA HIS A 13 -12.11 -10.42 -0.78
C HIS A 13 -11.08 -11.34 -0.16
N GLN A 14 -11.50 -12.55 0.22
CA GLN A 14 -10.63 -13.56 0.80
C GLN A 14 -10.29 -14.63 -0.23
N GLY A 15 -9.05 -15.11 -0.19
CA GLY A 15 -8.61 -16.21 -1.04
C GLY A 15 -7.33 -16.85 -0.53
N GLU A 16 -7.23 -18.15 -0.76
CA GLU A 16 -6.02 -18.92 -0.45
C GLU A 16 -4.99 -18.82 -1.56
N ILE A 17 -3.74 -18.77 -1.15
CA ILE A 17 -2.60 -18.74 -2.04
C ILE A 17 -1.63 -19.89 -1.74
N ALA A 18 -0.83 -20.26 -2.75
CA ALA A 18 0.32 -21.10 -2.50
C ALA A 18 1.37 -20.31 -1.70
N GLU A 19 2.22 -21.02 -0.96
CA GLU A 19 3.39 -20.40 -0.34
C GLU A 19 4.31 -19.80 -1.41
N ASN A 20 5.14 -18.84 -0.99
CA ASN A 20 6.03 -18.09 -1.86
C ASN A 20 5.30 -17.53 -3.11
N THR A 21 4.22 -16.79 -2.86
CA THR A 21 3.38 -16.22 -3.92
C THR A 21 3.52 -14.71 -4.00
N ASN A 22 3.61 -14.18 -5.22
CA ASN A 22 3.45 -12.75 -5.49
C ASN A 22 2.02 -12.45 -5.99
N LEU A 23 1.28 -11.61 -5.26
CA LEU A 23 -0.13 -11.32 -5.58
C LEU A 23 -0.32 -10.54 -6.88
N VAL A 24 0.65 -9.69 -7.28
CA VAL A 24 0.56 -8.97 -8.56
C VAL A 24 0.77 -9.91 -9.74
N VAL A 25 1.69 -10.88 -9.61
CA VAL A 25 1.88 -11.93 -10.62
C VAL A 25 0.60 -12.76 -10.76
N ARG A 26 0.00 -13.21 -9.64
CA ARG A 26 -1.27 -13.96 -9.66
C ARG A 26 -2.40 -13.17 -10.30
N ALA A 27 -2.55 -11.89 -9.92
CA ALA A 27 -3.54 -11.03 -10.53
C ALA A 27 -3.33 -10.86 -12.06
N GLY A 28 -2.06 -10.79 -12.50
CA GLY A 28 -1.67 -10.72 -13.91
C GLY A 28 -2.06 -11.96 -14.73
N ILE A 29 -2.02 -13.15 -14.12
CA ILE A 29 -2.50 -14.40 -14.74
C ILE A 29 -3.98 -14.70 -14.42
N LYS A 30 -4.75 -13.68 -14.02
CA LYS A 30 -6.19 -13.75 -13.72
C LYS A 30 -6.56 -14.74 -12.62
N GLN A 31 -5.65 -14.99 -11.68
CA GLN A 31 -5.92 -15.71 -10.45
C GLN A 31 -6.14 -14.74 -9.29
N PHE A 32 -6.72 -15.23 -8.19
CA PHE A 32 -6.87 -14.44 -6.97
C PHE A 32 -5.55 -13.74 -6.62
N PRO A 33 -5.54 -12.41 -6.38
CA PRO A 33 -6.68 -11.54 -6.10
C PRO A 33 -7.28 -10.78 -7.31
N PHE A 34 -7.15 -11.25 -8.56
CA PHE A 34 -7.89 -10.68 -9.70
C PHE A 34 -9.42 -10.86 -9.54
N PRO A 35 -10.26 -9.89 -9.95
CA PRO A 35 -9.94 -8.54 -10.47
C PRO A 35 -9.79 -7.47 -9.37
N HIS A 36 -9.77 -7.89 -8.11
CA HIS A 36 -9.89 -7.03 -6.94
C HIS A 36 -8.62 -6.24 -6.64
N LEU A 37 -7.43 -6.74 -6.95
CA LEU A 37 -6.18 -6.00 -6.74
C LEU A 37 -5.87 -5.06 -7.91
N ARG A 38 -5.73 -3.76 -7.63
CA ARG A 38 -5.17 -2.79 -8.56
C ARG A 38 -3.65 -2.97 -8.62
N TYR A 39 -3.10 -3.00 -9.83
CA TYR A 39 -1.67 -3.00 -10.07
C TYR A 39 -1.34 -2.20 -11.33
N GLY A 40 -0.05 -2.07 -11.62
CA GLY A 40 0.47 -1.33 -12.77
C GLY A 40 1.76 -1.95 -13.27
N CYS A 41 2.89 -1.31 -12.98
CA CYS A 41 4.17 -1.71 -13.59
C CYS A 41 4.72 -3.08 -13.16
N GLY A 42 4.30 -3.65 -12.03
CA GLY A 42 4.82 -4.93 -11.50
C GLY A 42 6.29 -4.93 -11.06
N MET A 43 7.02 -3.81 -11.18
CA MET A 43 8.48 -3.77 -11.02
C MET A 43 8.99 -2.77 -9.96
N GLY A 44 8.08 -2.17 -9.18
CA GLY A 44 8.41 -1.15 -8.18
C GLY A 44 8.74 0.23 -8.78
N LYS A 45 8.24 0.54 -9.98
CA LYS A 45 8.41 1.86 -10.65
C LYS A 45 7.24 2.82 -10.41
N CYS A 46 6.11 2.33 -9.89
CA CYS A 46 4.93 3.12 -9.54
C CYS A 46 4.36 2.66 -8.19
N ALA A 47 3.41 3.40 -7.63
CA ALA A 47 2.73 3.06 -6.38
C ALA A 47 1.27 2.57 -6.54
N LYS A 48 0.82 2.23 -7.76
CA LYS A 48 -0.56 1.78 -8.02
C LYS A 48 -0.98 0.50 -7.29
N CYS A 49 -0.02 -0.37 -6.96
CA CYS A 49 -0.24 -1.60 -6.18
C CYS A 49 0.03 -1.41 -4.68
N ALA A 50 0.14 -0.17 -4.20
CA ALA A 50 0.34 0.08 -2.78
C ALA A 50 -0.89 -0.39 -2.01
N CYS A 51 -0.65 -1.08 -0.90
CA CYS A 51 -1.68 -1.48 0.06
C CYS A 51 -1.15 -1.22 1.46
N ARG A 52 -2.04 -0.85 2.37
CA ARG A 52 -1.75 -0.84 3.80
C ARG A 52 -1.87 -2.25 4.34
N VAL A 53 -0.87 -2.70 5.09
CA VAL A 53 -0.90 -3.99 5.78
C VAL A 53 -1.64 -3.82 7.09
N LEU A 54 -2.77 -4.51 7.25
CA LEU A 54 -3.59 -4.48 8.45
C LEU A 54 -3.17 -5.58 9.46
N LYS A 55 -2.75 -6.75 8.96
CA LYS A 55 -2.22 -7.87 9.76
C LYS A 55 -1.13 -8.63 9.01
N GLY A 56 -0.20 -9.23 9.75
CA GLY A 56 0.90 -10.04 9.20
C GLY A 56 2.08 -9.21 8.68
N ALA A 57 2.22 -7.96 9.15
CA ALA A 57 3.32 -7.07 8.75
C ALA A 57 4.66 -7.50 9.35
N GLU A 58 4.63 -8.07 10.55
CA GLU A 58 5.75 -8.56 11.35
C GLU A 58 6.53 -9.70 10.69
N GLN A 59 5.89 -10.45 9.79
CA GLN A 59 6.50 -11.54 9.04
C GLN A 59 6.94 -11.11 7.63
N LEU A 60 6.66 -9.87 7.22
CA LEU A 60 7.12 -9.36 5.94
C LEU A 60 8.60 -8.97 6.01
N PRO A 61 9.34 -9.13 4.91
CA PRO A 61 10.70 -8.62 4.85
C PRO A 61 10.71 -7.09 4.98
N GLU A 62 11.84 -6.57 5.43
CA GLU A 62 12.12 -5.13 5.46
C GLU A 62 11.84 -4.46 4.10
N PRO A 63 11.30 -3.22 4.08
CA PRO A 63 11.06 -2.50 2.84
C PRO A 63 12.33 -2.36 2.00
N ASN A 64 12.24 -2.73 0.72
CA ASN A 64 13.39 -2.60 -0.18
C ASN A 64 13.60 -1.14 -0.63
N TRP A 65 14.72 -0.85 -1.31
CA TRP A 65 15.04 0.50 -1.76
C TRP A 65 13.98 1.10 -2.72
N LYS A 66 13.31 0.27 -3.53
CA LYS A 66 12.25 0.72 -4.45
C LYS A 66 11.01 1.13 -3.67
N GLU A 67 10.63 0.36 -2.65
CA GLU A 67 9.53 0.72 -1.75
C GLU A 67 9.84 2.05 -1.04
N ARG A 68 11.03 2.20 -0.46
CA ARG A 68 11.47 3.46 0.17
C ARG A 68 11.40 4.64 -0.79
N LYS A 69 11.82 4.46 -2.04
CA LYS A 69 11.75 5.50 -3.07
C LYS A 69 10.32 5.87 -3.46
N GLN A 70 9.41 4.90 -3.57
CA GLN A 70 8.05 5.11 -4.10
C GLN A 70 7.03 5.47 -3.02
N LEU A 71 7.24 5.03 -1.77
CA LEU A 71 6.29 5.24 -0.67
C LEU A 71 6.77 6.28 0.33
N GLY A 72 8.09 6.44 0.51
CA GLY A 72 8.65 7.37 1.49
C GLY A 72 8.07 7.13 2.89
N PRO A 73 7.72 8.20 3.65
CA PRO A 73 7.03 8.15 4.94
C PRO A 73 5.76 7.30 5.00
N ARG A 74 5.09 7.00 3.88
CA ARG A 74 3.93 6.10 3.90
C ARG A 74 4.31 4.67 4.32
N LEU A 75 5.60 4.30 4.24
CA LEU A 75 6.07 3.05 4.82
C LEU A 75 5.79 2.99 6.33
N ASP A 76 5.92 4.11 7.03
CA ASP A 76 5.71 4.21 8.48
C ASP A 76 4.21 4.06 8.83
N ASP A 77 3.32 4.45 7.91
CA ASP A 77 1.87 4.22 8.02
C ASP A 77 1.45 2.76 7.73
N GLY A 78 2.42 1.89 7.40
CA GLY A 78 2.20 0.47 7.09
C GLY A 78 1.89 0.20 5.62
N TYR A 79 2.13 1.14 4.70
CA TYR A 79 1.99 0.87 3.27
C TYR A 79 3.15 0.03 2.74
N ARG A 80 2.84 -0.91 1.87
CA ARG A 80 3.81 -1.75 1.17
C ARG A 80 3.47 -1.84 -0.32
N LEU A 81 4.48 -2.05 -1.16
CA LEU A 81 4.25 -2.33 -2.58
C LEU A 81 4.03 -3.83 -2.78
N ILE A 82 2.80 -4.24 -3.07
CA ILE A 82 2.48 -5.66 -3.21
C ILE A 82 3.28 -6.35 -4.32
N CYS A 83 3.68 -5.63 -5.38
CA CYS A 83 4.54 -6.19 -6.42
C CYS A 83 5.95 -6.57 -5.93
N GLN A 84 6.40 -6.05 -4.78
CA GLN A 84 7.73 -6.33 -4.21
C GLN A 84 7.71 -7.42 -3.14
N LEU A 85 6.53 -7.94 -2.79
CA LEU A 85 6.36 -8.95 -1.75
C LEU A 85 6.19 -10.36 -2.32
N TRP A 86 6.72 -11.34 -1.59
CA TRP A 86 6.47 -12.75 -1.76
C TRP A 86 5.93 -13.28 -0.44
N LEU A 87 4.69 -13.75 -0.44
CA LEU A 87 3.96 -14.11 0.77
C LEU A 87 4.12 -15.59 1.10
N ASN A 88 4.40 -15.88 2.37
CA ASN A 88 4.51 -17.22 2.92
C ASN A 88 3.58 -17.44 4.13
N HIS A 89 2.79 -16.43 4.47
CA HIS A 89 1.95 -16.38 5.67
C HIS A 89 0.70 -15.55 5.40
N ASP A 90 -0.24 -15.64 6.33
CA ASP A 90 -1.52 -14.97 6.23
C ASP A 90 -1.34 -13.45 6.29
N VAL A 91 -2.04 -12.72 5.41
CA VAL A 91 -1.95 -11.27 5.39
C VAL A 91 -3.32 -10.64 5.12
N GLU A 92 -3.58 -9.55 5.84
CA GLU A 92 -4.76 -8.73 5.62
C GLU A 92 -4.31 -7.37 5.07
N LEU A 93 -4.83 -7.01 3.90
CA LEU A 93 -4.40 -5.85 3.13
C LEU A 93 -5.59 -4.93 2.88
N ALA A 94 -5.37 -3.62 2.92
CA ALA A 94 -6.31 -2.63 2.43
C ALA A 94 -5.72 -1.86 1.26
N GLN A 95 -6.45 -1.75 0.16
CA GLN A 95 -6.07 -0.93 -0.97
C GLN A 95 -7.00 0.28 -1.08
N ASP A 96 -6.40 1.47 -1.15
CA ASP A 96 -7.15 2.72 -1.30
C ASP A 96 -7.99 2.74 -2.57
N LYS A 97 -9.15 3.42 -2.47
CA LYS A 97 -10.05 3.66 -3.61
C LYS A 97 -9.34 4.34 -4.77
N ASN A 98 -8.48 5.31 -4.46
CA ASN A 98 -7.67 6.02 -5.44
C ASN A 98 -6.23 5.50 -5.40
N PRO A 99 -5.59 5.30 -6.57
CA PRO A 99 -4.23 4.79 -6.60
C PRO A 99 -3.28 5.80 -5.97
N ILE A 100 -2.41 5.32 -5.10
CA ILE A 100 -1.35 6.14 -4.53
C ILE A 100 -0.38 6.55 -5.64
N GLU A 101 -0.06 7.84 -5.68
CA GLU A 101 1.01 8.37 -6.53
C GLU A 101 2.38 8.17 -5.86
N PRO A 102 3.43 7.91 -6.65
CA PRO A 102 4.80 7.85 -6.15
C PRO A 102 5.15 9.04 -5.26
N TRP A 103 5.84 8.77 -4.16
CA TRP A 103 6.37 9.80 -3.29
C TRP A 103 7.31 10.73 -4.07
N SER A 104 7.09 12.04 -3.93
CA SER A 104 8.02 13.08 -4.34
C SER A 104 8.33 13.95 -3.13
N ALA A 105 9.62 14.15 -2.83
CA ALA A 105 10.05 14.99 -1.72
C ALA A 105 9.55 16.44 -1.85
N VAL A 106 9.24 16.90 -3.06
CA VAL A 106 8.72 18.25 -3.32
C VAL A 106 7.30 18.44 -2.75
N SER A 107 6.50 17.37 -2.64
CA SER A 107 5.12 17.44 -2.14
C SER A 107 5.01 17.54 -0.61
N ALA A 108 6.03 17.08 0.14
CA ALA A 108 6.02 17.11 1.60
C ALA A 108 6.22 18.53 2.18
N ALA A 109 6.92 19.40 1.47
CA ALA A 109 7.13 20.79 1.89
C ALA A 109 5.85 21.64 1.78
N ALA A 110 4.94 21.31 0.85
CA ALA A 110 3.74 22.11 0.59
C ALA A 110 2.64 21.91 1.65
N VAL A 111 2.52 20.73 2.25
CA VAL A 111 1.48 20.44 3.25
C VAL A 111 1.72 21.11 4.60
N SER A 112 2.97 21.43 4.95
CA SER A 112 3.30 22.08 6.21
C SER A 112 2.95 23.59 6.22
N ALA A 113 2.61 24.18 5.07
CA ALA A 113 2.33 25.61 4.92
C ALA A 113 0.83 25.99 5.00
N VAL A 114 -0.07 25.02 5.18
CA VAL A 114 -1.54 25.23 5.11
C VAL A 114 -2.23 25.32 6.49
N VAL A 115 -1.52 25.30 7.62
CA VAL A 115 -2.17 25.59 8.91
C VAL A 115 -2.48 27.09 9.00
N PRO A 116 -3.76 27.53 8.97
CA PRO A 116 -4.06 28.91 9.25
C PRO A 116 -3.91 29.11 10.77
N GLN A 117 -3.03 30.02 11.18
CA GLN A 117 -3.00 30.52 12.54
C GLN A 117 -4.32 31.26 12.80
N GLY A 118 -5.27 30.58 13.43
CA GLY A 118 -6.55 31.14 13.84
C GLY A 118 -6.38 32.04 15.07
N ALA A 119 -6.78 33.30 14.90
CA ALA A 119 -7.48 34.18 15.85
C ALA A 119 -7.00 34.21 17.32
N GLY A 120 -6.28 35.28 17.67
CA GLY A 120 -6.22 35.81 19.03
C GLY A 120 -6.84 37.21 19.06
N SER A 121 -8.08 37.31 19.52
CA SER A 121 -8.79 38.55 19.83
C SER A 121 -8.02 39.34 20.88
N LYS A 122 -7.82 40.64 20.65
CA LYS A 122 -7.59 41.61 21.73
C LYS A 122 -8.65 42.69 21.63
N GLU A 123 -9.58 42.60 22.57
CA GLU A 123 -10.40 43.68 23.09
C GLU A 123 -9.46 44.73 23.72
N GLU A 124 -9.56 45.99 23.28
CA GLU A 124 -9.65 47.21 24.11
C GLU A 124 -9.98 48.43 23.24
#